data_AF-A0A8T3X4I4-F1
#
_entry.id   AF-A0A8T3X4I4-F1
#
_cell.length_a   1.000
_cell.length_b   1.000
_cell.length_c   1.000
_cell.angle_alpha   90.00
_cell.angle_beta   90.00
_cell.angle_gamma   90.00
#
_symmetry.space_group_name_H-M   'P 1'
#
loop_
_entity.id
_entity.type
_entity.pdbx_description
1 polymer ?
#
loop_
_entity_poly.entity_id
_entity_poly.type
_entity_poly.pdbx_seq_one_letter_code
_entity_poly.pdbx_strand_id
1 'polypeptide(L)'
;MAKNQIQLSVAEAIIDDVGKSLVRIDESFIKEIGAKEGEVIAVDGGKKTFALTKKGYPGDFGTKLIRMDRKIRGNVRVVIGDQVKVSKAKLPAASKVVIGNGGTGIEFRGVPELFGQCLAGKPFSKGDSFTLSAPESQQRYSLTESLFFKDLLGGMEDYFKPEADLLQFKILDIVPNSGGIIGPDTKIIFKKGAQEQPLYAQLLQERFNLLREEMMNSKNVPQLEKLKRKVLKAEIRISPKAIKTFDKLKARLLKEIEKKGGVLGKKNTNQ
;
A
#
# COMPACT_ATOMS: atom_id res chain seq x y z
N MET A 1 22.04 -32.97 -1.30
CA MET A 1 23.09 -32.03 -0.86
C MET A 1 22.49 -31.14 0.21
N ALA A 2 23.09 -31.07 1.40
CA ALA A 2 22.60 -30.21 2.47
C ALA A 2 22.56 -28.75 1.98
N LYS A 3 21.45 -28.05 2.22
CA LYS A 3 21.39 -26.61 1.96
C LYS A 3 22.34 -25.93 2.95
N ASN A 4 23.45 -25.37 2.45
CA ASN A 4 24.25 -24.47 3.25
C ASN A 4 23.35 -23.31 3.70
N GLN A 5 23.17 -23.22 5.02
CA GLN A 5 22.33 -22.24 5.67
C GLN A 5 23.15 -21.57 6.76
N ILE A 6 23.11 -20.25 6.78
CA ILE A 6 23.81 -19.41 7.76
C ILE A 6 22.80 -18.59 8.56
N GLN A 7 23.20 -18.17 9.76
CA GLN A 7 22.43 -17.23 10.58
C GLN A 7 23.08 -15.86 10.53
N LEU A 8 22.27 -14.83 10.31
CA LEU A 8 22.70 -13.44 10.21
C LEU A 8 21.78 -12.55 11.06
N SER A 9 22.37 -11.51 11.67
CA SER A 9 21.63 -10.51 12.45
C SER A 9 21.06 -9.43 11.55
N VAL A 10 19.80 -9.07 11.76
CA VAL A 10 19.08 -8.09 10.95
C VAL A 10 19.55 -6.68 11.26
N ALA A 11 19.97 -5.96 10.22
CA ALA A 11 20.35 -4.55 10.27
C ALA A 11 19.48 -3.71 9.31
N GLU A 12 19.46 -2.40 9.53
CA GLU A 12 18.70 -1.49 8.70
C GLU A 12 19.33 -1.32 7.29
N ALA A 13 18.48 -1.37 6.27
CA ALA A 13 18.85 -1.04 4.90
C ALA A 13 19.08 0.47 4.74
N ILE A 14 19.96 0.82 3.82
CA ILE A 14 20.12 2.20 3.39
C ILE A 14 18.98 2.62 2.47
N ILE A 15 18.75 3.92 2.36
CA ILE A 15 17.64 4.51 1.59
C ILE A 15 17.67 4.04 0.12
N ASP A 16 18.85 3.93 -0.50
CA ASP A 16 18.97 3.55 -1.91
C ASP A 16 18.59 2.10 -2.23
N ASP A 17 18.52 1.23 -1.21
CA ASP A 17 18.13 -0.17 -1.39
C ASP A 17 16.64 -0.43 -1.11
N VAL A 18 15.92 0.58 -0.59
CA VAL A 18 14.50 0.46 -0.21
C VAL A 18 13.62 0.16 -1.42
N GLY A 19 12.75 -0.86 -1.31
CA GLY A 19 11.78 -1.22 -2.35
C GLY A 19 12.37 -1.99 -3.54
N LYS A 20 13.66 -2.32 -3.51
CA LYS A 20 14.37 -3.07 -4.56
C LYS A 20 14.35 -4.59 -4.36
N SER A 21 13.72 -5.08 -3.28
CA SER A 21 13.71 -6.52 -2.93
C SER A 21 15.13 -7.09 -2.78
N LEU A 22 16.02 -6.27 -2.20
CA LEU A 22 17.45 -6.51 -2.13
C LEU A 22 17.90 -6.58 -0.68
N VAL A 23 18.90 -7.42 -0.42
CA VAL A 23 19.57 -7.50 0.88
C VAL A 23 21.08 -7.46 0.70
N ARG A 24 21.75 -6.79 1.65
CA ARG A 24 23.21 -6.73 1.67
C ARG A 24 23.77 -7.66 2.72
N ILE A 25 24.73 -8.47 2.30
CA ILE A 25 25.44 -9.45 3.12
C ILE A 25 26.92 -9.40 2.72
N ASP A 26 27.83 -9.66 3.65
CA ASP A 26 29.24 -9.87 3.32
C ASP A 26 29.40 -10.93 2.22
N GLU A 27 30.30 -10.65 1.28
CA GLU A 27 30.61 -11.53 0.16
C GLU A 27 31.08 -12.92 0.62
N SER A 28 31.78 -13.00 1.75
CA SER A 28 32.22 -14.27 2.36
C SER A 28 31.03 -15.20 2.63
N PHE A 29 29.98 -14.69 3.27
CA PHE A 29 28.75 -15.41 3.59
C PHE A 29 27.90 -15.72 2.36
N ILE A 30 27.89 -14.85 1.34
CA ILE A 30 27.23 -15.14 0.05
C ILE A 30 27.87 -16.36 -0.62
N LYS A 31 29.21 -16.43 -0.62
CA LYS A 31 29.96 -17.58 -1.14
C LYS A 31 29.75 -18.85 -0.31
N GLU A 32 29.68 -18.72 1.02
CA GLU A 32 29.45 -19.84 1.94
C GLU A 32 28.13 -20.57 1.65
N ILE A 33 27.05 -19.85 1.38
CA ILE A 33 25.76 -20.44 0.98
C ILE A 33 25.72 -20.87 -0.50
N GLY A 34 26.82 -20.69 -1.24
CA GLY A 34 26.96 -21.04 -2.66
C GLY A 34 26.22 -20.11 -3.62
N ALA A 35 25.82 -18.92 -3.16
CA ALA A 35 25.17 -17.90 -3.99
C ALA A 35 26.23 -16.96 -4.61
N LYS A 36 25.78 -16.12 -5.55
CA LYS A 36 26.55 -14.99 -6.08
C LYS A 36 25.76 -13.70 -5.89
N GLU A 37 26.41 -12.56 -6.07
CA GLU A 37 25.73 -11.26 -6.13
C GLU A 37 24.69 -11.27 -7.27
N GLY A 38 23.52 -10.67 -7.02
CA GLY A 38 22.39 -10.65 -7.93
C GLY A 38 21.58 -11.95 -7.99
N GLU A 39 22.00 -13.03 -7.33
CA GLU A 39 21.20 -14.25 -7.23
C GLU A 39 20.17 -14.16 -6.10
N VAL A 40 19.14 -15.01 -6.18
CA VAL A 40 18.07 -15.08 -5.19
C VAL A 40 18.50 -15.92 -3.99
N ILE A 41 18.23 -15.41 -2.80
CA ILE A 41 18.34 -16.16 -1.54
C ILE A 41 16.98 -16.24 -0.85
N ALA A 42 16.80 -17.30 -0.08
CA ALA A 42 15.71 -17.42 0.87
C ALA A 42 16.12 -16.83 2.20
N VAL A 43 15.24 -16.01 2.78
CA VAL A 43 15.37 -15.44 4.11
C VAL A 43 14.23 -15.97 4.97
N ASP A 44 14.56 -16.53 6.13
CA ASP A 44 13.60 -17.14 7.05
C ASP A 44 13.85 -16.70 8.50
N GLY A 45 12.85 -16.05 9.09
CA GLY A 45 12.84 -15.58 10.48
C GLY A 45 11.51 -15.88 11.18
N GLY A 46 10.74 -16.85 10.66
CA GLY A 46 9.40 -17.21 11.14
C GLY A 46 8.39 -17.24 9.99
N LYS A 47 8.55 -16.37 9.01
CA LYS A 47 7.97 -16.54 7.67
C LYS A 47 9.10 -16.46 6.64
N LYS A 48 9.03 -17.34 5.64
CA LYS A 48 10.02 -17.39 4.57
C LYS A 48 9.65 -16.41 3.44
N THR A 49 10.62 -15.62 2.99
CA THR A 49 10.53 -14.81 1.77
C THR A 49 11.81 -14.96 0.94
N PHE A 50 11.88 -14.25 -0.18
CA PHE A 50 13.04 -14.25 -1.08
C PHE A 50 13.52 -12.83 -1.35
N ALA A 51 14.82 -12.67 -1.56
CA ALA A 51 15.44 -11.41 -1.90
C ALA A 51 16.66 -11.61 -2.81
N LEU A 52 17.04 -10.56 -3.54
CA LEU A 52 18.26 -10.51 -4.32
C LEU A 52 19.45 -10.17 -3.42
N THR A 53 20.57 -10.85 -3.63
CA THR A 53 21.81 -10.57 -2.90
C THR A 53 22.56 -9.39 -3.49
N LYS A 54 23.18 -8.60 -2.63
CA LYS A 54 24.17 -7.58 -2.99
C LYS A 54 25.31 -7.59 -2.00
N LYS A 55 26.49 -7.18 -2.45
CA LYS A 55 27.65 -7.08 -1.56
C LYS A 55 27.41 -6.07 -0.44
N GLY A 56 27.74 -6.49 0.79
CA GLY A 56 27.78 -5.64 1.99
C GLY A 56 28.79 -4.51 1.86
N TYR A 57 28.67 -3.52 2.75
CA TYR A 57 29.68 -2.47 2.82
C TYR A 57 30.96 -2.99 3.47
N PRO A 58 32.14 -2.42 3.15
CA PRO A 58 33.40 -2.82 3.78
C PRO A 58 33.35 -2.81 5.31
N GLY A 59 32.61 -1.87 5.92
CA GLY A 59 32.42 -1.80 7.37
C GLY A 59 31.53 -2.91 7.96
N ASP A 60 30.76 -3.63 7.13
CA ASP A 60 29.92 -4.75 7.56
C ASP A 60 30.63 -6.11 7.39
N PHE A 61 31.85 -6.16 6.85
CA PHE A 61 32.55 -7.43 6.60
C PHE A 61 32.89 -8.16 7.90
N GLY A 62 32.66 -9.47 7.93
CA GLY A 62 32.85 -10.33 9.10
C GLY A 62 31.81 -10.18 10.21
N THR A 63 30.90 -9.19 10.15
CA THR A 63 29.98 -8.86 11.25
C THR A 63 28.72 -9.72 11.33
N LYS A 64 28.56 -10.73 10.44
CA LYS A 64 27.36 -11.57 10.29
C LYS A 64 26.05 -10.77 10.20
N LEU A 65 26.10 -9.60 9.59
CA LEU A 65 24.92 -8.75 9.38
C LEU A 65 24.24 -9.04 8.05
N ILE A 66 22.92 -8.89 8.05
CA ILE A 66 22.09 -8.76 6.84
C ILE A 66 21.29 -7.48 6.90
N ARG A 67 21.56 -6.55 5.98
CA ARG A 67 20.76 -5.33 5.84
C ARG A 67 19.56 -5.61 4.96
N MET A 68 18.37 -5.31 5.48
CA MET A 68 17.10 -5.53 4.79
C MET A 68 16.13 -4.40 5.07
N ASP A 69 15.32 -4.05 4.08
CA ASP A 69 14.34 -2.97 4.19
C ASP A 69 13.12 -3.35 5.04
N ARG A 70 12.25 -2.38 5.30
CA ARG A 70 11.05 -2.59 6.12
C ARG A 70 10.09 -3.62 5.54
N LYS A 71 10.02 -3.76 4.21
CA LYS A 71 9.07 -4.66 3.53
C LYS A 71 9.54 -6.10 3.64
N ILE A 72 10.82 -6.37 3.38
CA ILE A 72 11.42 -7.69 3.55
C ILE A 72 11.32 -8.12 5.03
N ARG A 73 11.70 -7.23 5.98
CA ARG A 73 11.56 -7.52 7.41
C ARG A 73 10.11 -7.85 7.82
N GLY A 74 9.15 -7.05 7.34
CA GLY A 74 7.72 -7.30 7.57
C GLY A 74 7.23 -8.61 6.96
N ASN A 75 7.72 -8.99 5.78
CA ASN A 75 7.38 -10.26 5.13
C ASN A 75 7.92 -11.48 5.87
N VAL A 76 9.10 -11.33 6.48
CA VAL A 76 9.78 -12.37 7.28
C VAL A 76 9.29 -12.40 8.74
N ARG A 77 8.67 -11.30 9.20
CA ARG A 77 8.15 -11.05 10.56
C ARG A 77 9.25 -10.87 11.62
N VAL A 78 10.28 -10.11 11.28
CA VAL A 78 11.42 -9.82 12.17
C VAL A 78 11.61 -8.32 12.37
N VAL A 79 12.26 -7.95 13.47
CA VAL A 79 12.69 -6.58 13.78
C VAL A 79 14.22 -6.44 13.64
N ILE A 80 14.72 -5.22 13.80
CA ILE A 80 16.18 -4.97 13.78
C ILE A 80 16.79 -5.62 15.02
N GLY A 81 17.91 -6.32 14.83
CA GLY A 81 18.60 -7.08 15.88
C GLY A 81 18.24 -8.57 15.94
N ASP A 82 17.12 -8.98 15.34
CA ASP A 82 16.73 -10.40 15.27
C ASP A 82 17.69 -11.22 14.42
N GLN A 83 17.65 -12.55 14.57
CA GLN A 83 18.38 -13.50 13.74
C GLN A 83 17.48 -14.06 12.63
N VAL A 84 18.02 -14.15 11.43
CA VAL A 84 17.38 -14.84 10.30
C VAL A 84 18.30 -15.90 9.73
N LYS A 85 17.69 -16.96 9.21
CA LYS A 85 18.40 -17.99 8.47
C LYS A 85 18.37 -17.68 6.98
N VAL A 86 19.53 -17.75 6.34
CA VAL A 86 19.72 -17.43 4.93
C VAL A 86 20.28 -18.64 4.19
N SER A 87 19.73 -18.93 3.00
CA SER A 87 20.19 -20.02 2.15
C SER A 87 19.97 -19.70 0.67
N LYS A 88 20.76 -20.30 -0.23
CA LYS A 88 20.56 -20.14 -1.67
C LYS A 88 19.18 -20.64 -2.10
N ALA A 89 18.52 -19.88 -2.97
CA ALA A 89 17.27 -20.26 -3.58
C ALA A 89 17.38 -20.20 -5.11
N LYS A 90 16.73 -21.15 -5.79
CA LYS A 90 16.47 -21.05 -7.22
C LYS A 90 14.97 -20.95 -7.38
N LEU A 91 14.52 -19.83 -7.94
CA LEU A 91 13.12 -19.59 -8.21
C LEU A 91 12.85 -19.72 -9.72
N PRO A 92 11.77 -20.40 -10.11
CA PRO A 92 11.32 -20.37 -11.49
C PRO A 92 10.71 -19.01 -11.83
N ALA A 93 10.59 -18.71 -13.12
CA ALA A 93 9.74 -17.61 -13.58
C ALA A 93 8.29 -17.90 -13.17
N ALA A 94 7.60 -16.89 -12.63
CA ALA A 94 6.20 -17.01 -12.29
C ALA A 94 5.35 -17.00 -13.57
N SER A 95 4.48 -17.98 -13.75
CA SER A 95 3.53 -17.98 -14.88
C SER A 95 2.30 -17.12 -14.58
N LYS A 96 1.93 -17.01 -13.30
CA LYS A 96 0.76 -16.27 -12.84
C LYS A 96 0.96 -15.72 -11.44
N VAL A 97 0.51 -14.50 -11.21
CA VAL A 97 0.48 -13.85 -9.89
C VAL A 97 -0.89 -13.22 -9.67
N VAL A 98 -1.45 -13.43 -8.48
CA VAL A 98 -2.68 -12.78 -8.02
C VAL A 98 -2.33 -11.76 -6.96
N ILE A 99 -2.65 -10.50 -7.22
CA ILE A 99 -2.35 -9.36 -6.36
C ILE A 99 -3.66 -8.86 -5.75
N GLY A 100 -3.61 -8.51 -4.47
CA GLY A 100 -4.70 -7.88 -3.74
C GLY A 100 -4.26 -6.59 -3.06
N ASN A 101 -5.24 -5.84 -2.57
CA ASN A 101 -4.99 -4.64 -1.78
C ASN A 101 -4.43 -5.02 -0.39
N GLY A 102 -3.39 -4.33 0.06
CA GLY A 102 -2.66 -4.60 1.30
C GLY A 102 -3.32 -4.05 2.57
N GLY A 103 -4.56 -3.54 2.49
CA GLY A 103 -5.29 -3.05 3.67
C GLY A 103 -5.27 -1.53 3.86
N THR A 104 -4.76 -0.76 2.90
CA THR A 104 -4.60 0.70 3.07
C THR A 104 -5.90 1.50 2.85
N GLY A 105 -7.03 0.83 2.59
CA GLY A 105 -8.34 1.45 2.35
C GLY A 105 -8.43 2.29 1.07
N ILE A 106 -7.32 2.49 0.35
CA ILE A 106 -7.28 3.21 -0.91
C ILE A 106 -7.64 2.22 -2.03
N GLU A 107 -8.70 2.51 -2.77
CA GLU A 107 -9.02 1.76 -3.99
C GLU A 107 -7.93 1.98 -5.04
N PHE A 108 -7.26 0.90 -5.43
CA PHE A 108 -6.43 0.92 -6.62
C PHE A 108 -7.31 1.05 -7.87
N ARG A 109 -7.17 2.17 -8.58
CA ARG A 109 -7.83 2.45 -9.87
C ARG A 109 -6.85 2.43 -11.05
N GLY A 110 -5.59 2.08 -10.78
CA GLY A 110 -4.53 2.06 -11.77
C GLY A 110 -4.64 0.90 -12.76
N VAL A 111 -3.76 0.98 -13.75
CA VAL A 111 -3.61 0.03 -14.85
C VAL A 111 -2.84 -1.20 -14.35
N PRO A 112 -3.40 -2.43 -14.38
CA PRO A 112 -2.74 -3.65 -13.87
C PRO A 112 -1.34 -3.92 -14.45
N GLU A 113 -1.07 -3.44 -15.66
CA GLU A 113 0.19 -3.56 -16.37
C GLU A 113 1.35 -2.87 -15.62
N LEU A 114 1.07 -1.87 -14.79
CA LEU A 114 2.06 -1.19 -13.95
C LEU A 114 2.69 -2.15 -12.92
N PHE A 115 1.94 -3.16 -12.45
CA PHE A 115 2.52 -4.17 -11.57
C PHE A 115 3.66 -4.93 -12.26
N GLY A 116 3.52 -5.23 -13.56
CA GLY A 116 4.57 -5.90 -14.33
C GLY A 116 5.86 -5.09 -14.34
N GLN A 117 5.75 -3.78 -14.57
CA GLN A 117 6.91 -2.88 -14.60
C GLN A 117 7.60 -2.74 -13.24
N CYS A 118 6.83 -2.67 -12.16
CA CYS A 118 7.38 -2.51 -10.80
C CYS A 118 7.95 -3.80 -10.21
N LEU A 119 7.42 -4.95 -10.62
CA LEU A 119 7.75 -6.25 -10.07
C LEU A 119 8.69 -7.06 -10.96
N ALA A 120 8.97 -6.59 -12.18
CA ALA A 120 9.91 -7.23 -13.09
C ALA A 120 11.26 -7.53 -12.42
N GLY A 121 11.70 -8.78 -12.51
CA GLY A 121 12.96 -9.27 -11.94
C GLY A 121 12.96 -9.44 -10.42
N LYS A 122 11.88 -9.07 -9.71
CA LYS A 122 11.80 -9.18 -8.26
C LYS A 122 11.29 -10.56 -7.83
N PRO A 123 11.93 -11.19 -6.83
CA PRO A 123 11.49 -12.46 -6.30
C PRO A 123 10.36 -12.26 -5.27
N PHE A 124 9.35 -13.12 -5.32
CA PHE A 124 8.22 -13.05 -4.40
C PHE A 124 7.70 -14.41 -3.96
N SER A 125 7.05 -14.42 -2.78
CA SER A 125 6.28 -15.55 -2.26
C SER A 125 4.82 -15.19 -2.03
N LYS A 126 3.99 -16.23 -1.90
CA LYS A 126 2.61 -16.06 -1.45
C LYS A 126 2.55 -15.38 -0.08
N GLY A 127 1.71 -14.36 0.01
CA GLY A 127 1.48 -13.58 1.22
C GLY A 127 2.52 -12.49 1.47
N ASP A 128 3.44 -12.25 0.55
CA ASP A 128 4.37 -11.12 0.63
C ASP A 128 3.67 -9.81 0.28
N SER A 129 4.00 -8.78 1.03
CA SER A 129 3.55 -7.42 0.80
C SER A 129 4.63 -6.63 0.06
N PHE A 130 4.19 -5.74 -0.82
CA PHE A 130 5.06 -4.83 -1.57
C PHE A 130 4.38 -3.48 -1.74
N THR A 131 5.16 -2.48 -2.14
CA THR A 131 4.69 -1.14 -2.46
C THR A 131 4.95 -0.87 -3.94
N LEU A 132 4.02 -0.19 -4.61
CA LEU A 132 4.29 0.34 -5.95
C LEU A 132 5.21 1.55 -5.84
N SER A 133 6.45 1.38 -6.30
CA SER A 133 7.42 2.45 -6.51
C SER A 133 7.75 2.53 -7.98
N ALA A 134 8.14 3.72 -8.45
CA ALA A 134 8.60 3.90 -9.82
C ALA A 134 9.69 2.87 -10.18
N PRO A 135 9.71 2.36 -11.43
CA PRO A 135 10.76 1.49 -11.92
C PRO A 135 12.14 2.10 -11.66
N GLU A 136 13.17 1.27 -11.45
CA GLU A 136 14.51 1.74 -11.05
C GLU A 136 15.11 2.74 -12.05
N SER A 137 14.80 2.62 -13.35
CA SER A 137 15.19 3.58 -14.40
C SER A 137 14.61 4.99 -14.21
N GLN A 138 13.52 5.13 -13.44
CA GLN A 138 12.80 6.38 -13.21
C GLN A 138 12.92 6.90 -11.76
N GLN A 139 13.65 6.19 -10.87
CA GLN A 139 13.86 6.62 -9.48
C GLN A 139 14.77 7.86 -9.34
N ARG A 140 15.31 8.39 -10.45
CA ARG A 140 16.06 9.66 -10.50
C ARG A 140 15.16 10.90 -10.51
N TYR A 141 13.85 10.74 -10.71
CA TYR A 141 12.88 11.84 -10.71
C TYR A 141 12.09 11.84 -9.39
N SER A 142 11.72 13.03 -8.91
CA SER A 142 10.85 13.18 -7.74
C SER A 142 9.59 12.31 -7.88
N LEU A 143 9.13 11.67 -6.80
CA LEU A 143 7.94 10.81 -6.79
C LEU A 143 6.69 11.53 -7.36
N THR A 144 6.62 12.86 -7.27
CA THR A 144 5.54 13.70 -7.82
C THR A 144 5.70 14.06 -9.29
N GLU A 145 6.89 13.92 -9.88
CA GLU A 145 7.15 14.25 -11.28
C GLU A 145 7.17 13.02 -12.19
N SER A 146 7.19 11.81 -11.63
CA SER A 146 7.25 10.60 -12.43
C SER A 146 5.93 10.40 -13.19
N LEU A 147 6.05 10.20 -14.50
CA LEU A 147 4.93 9.85 -15.39
C LEU A 147 4.21 8.57 -14.93
N PHE A 148 4.91 7.73 -14.17
CA PHE A 148 4.37 6.54 -13.53
C PHE A 148 3.35 6.85 -12.41
N PHE A 149 3.61 7.87 -11.56
CA PHE A 149 2.69 8.21 -10.46
C PHE A 149 1.44 8.97 -10.92
N LYS A 150 1.59 9.98 -11.79
CA LYS A 150 1.04 9.87 -13.13
C LYS A 150 -0.27 9.11 -13.39
N ASP A 151 -0.04 8.07 -14.17
CA ASP A 151 -0.96 7.05 -14.61
C ASP A 151 -1.52 6.20 -13.45
N LEU A 152 -0.72 6.02 -12.37
CA LEU A 152 -1.12 5.26 -11.19
C LEU A 152 -2.26 5.93 -10.40
N LEU A 153 -2.17 7.24 -10.19
CA LEU A 153 -3.12 8.04 -9.40
C LEU A 153 -4.17 8.73 -10.27
N GLY A 154 -4.02 8.71 -11.61
CA GLY A 154 -4.98 9.29 -12.54
C GLY A 154 -5.12 10.80 -12.37
N GLY A 155 -4.00 11.53 -12.24
CA GLY A 155 -3.99 12.98 -12.10
C GLY A 155 -4.42 13.47 -10.71
N MET A 156 -4.20 12.66 -9.67
CA MET A 156 -4.45 13.04 -8.28
C MET A 156 -3.19 13.46 -7.52
N GLU A 157 -2.02 13.50 -8.17
CA GLU A 157 -0.74 13.78 -7.49
C GLU A 157 -0.67 15.18 -6.87
N ASP A 158 -1.39 16.16 -7.43
CA ASP A 158 -1.47 17.52 -6.87
C ASP A 158 -2.22 17.56 -5.52
N TYR A 159 -3.03 16.54 -5.24
CA TYR A 159 -3.93 16.48 -4.06
C TYR A 159 -3.52 15.42 -3.04
N PHE A 160 -2.73 14.44 -3.46
CA PHE A 160 -2.10 13.45 -2.63
C PHE A 160 -0.60 13.55 -2.90
N LYS A 161 0.18 14.02 -1.93
CA LYS A 161 1.57 13.57 -1.83
C LYS A 161 1.48 12.16 -1.25
N PRO A 162 1.54 11.07 -2.05
CA PRO A 162 1.63 9.78 -1.43
C PRO A 162 3.00 9.78 -0.75
N GLU A 163 3.03 9.81 0.58
CA GLU A 163 4.08 9.06 1.26
C GLU A 163 4.02 7.68 0.62
N ALA A 164 5.06 7.33 -0.14
CA ALA A 164 5.06 6.17 -1.06
C ALA A 164 4.61 4.88 -0.36
N ASP A 165 4.69 4.83 0.96
CA ASP A 165 4.20 3.79 1.84
C ASP A 165 2.66 3.58 1.91
N LEU A 166 1.85 4.44 1.31
CA LEU A 166 0.38 4.39 1.40
C LEU A 166 -0.29 3.39 0.42
N LEU A 167 0.38 2.97 -0.65
CA LEU A 167 -0.16 1.99 -1.61
C LEU A 167 0.54 0.65 -1.43
N GLN A 168 0.11 -0.09 -0.41
CA GLN A 168 0.61 -1.43 -0.12
C GLN A 168 -0.28 -2.47 -0.79
N PHE A 169 0.35 -3.44 -1.42
CA PHE A 169 -0.28 -4.58 -2.07
C PHE A 169 0.24 -5.86 -1.47
N LYS A 170 -0.51 -6.93 -1.66
CA LYS A 170 -0.16 -8.26 -1.18
C LYS A 170 -0.30 -9.28 -2.29
N ILE A 171 0.65 -10.19 -2.39
CA ILE A 171 0.55 -11.35 -3.28
C ILE A 171 -0.37 -12.35 -2.60
N LEU A 172 -1.57 -12.50 -3.15
CA LEU A 172 -2.58 -13.45 -2.66
C LEU A 172 -2.25 -14.87 -3.13
N ASP A 173 -1.69 -15.01 -4.33
CA ASP A 173 -1.33 -16.29 -4.91
C ASP A 173 -0.24 -16.13 -5.97
N ILE A 174 0.60 -17.15 -6.14
CA ILE A 174 1.67 -17.19 -7.15
C ILE A 174 1.82 -18.60 -7.69
N VAL A 175 2.02 -18.73 -9.00
CA VAL A 175 2.24 -20.00 -9.68
C VAL A 175 3.65 -20.01 -10.28
N PRO A 176 4.50 -20.98 -9.90
CA PRO A 176 4.27 -22.04 -8.92
C PRO A 176 4.28 -21.53 -7.46
N ASN A 177 3.63 -22.26 -6.55
CA ASN A 177 3.46 -21.86 -5.14
C ASN A 177 4.78 -21.89 -4.32
N SER A 178 5.89 -22.35 -4.91
CA SER A 178 7.22 -22.30 -4.31
C SER A 178 7.80 -20.88 -4.16
N GLY A 179 7.11 -19.88 -4.70
CA GLY A 179 7.66 -18.56 -5.01
C GLY A 179 8.16 -18.51 -6.45
N GLY A 180 8.31 -17.30 -6.98
CA GLY A 180 8.71 -17.09 -8.36
C GLY A 180 9.27 -15.69 -8.62
N ILE A 181 10.00 -15.57 -9.72
CA ILE A 181 10.47 -14.29 -10.25
C ILE A 181 9.42 -13.77 -11.23
N ILE A 182 8.96 -12.53 -11.03
CA ILE A 182 7.98 -11.92 -11.93
C ILE A 182 8.71 -11.42 -13.18
N GLY A 183 8.33 -11.94 -14.34
CA GLY A 183 8.91 -11.63 -15.64
C GLY A 183 7.89 -10.99 -16.59
N PRO A 184 8.30 -10.68 -17.83
CA PRO A 184 7.42 -10.05 -18.83
C PRO A 184 6.22 -10.94 -19.21
N ASP A 185 6.40 -12.27 -19.20
CA ASP A 185 5.35 -13.22 -19.56
C ASP A 185 4.45 -13.64 -18.39
N THR A 186 4.71 -13.10 -17.18
CA THR A 186 3.92 -13.43 -16.00
C THR A 186 2.52 -12.85 -16.11
N LYS A 187 1.48 -13.69 -16.09
CA LYS A 187 0.09 -13.23 -16.08
C LYS A 187 -0.28 -12.63 -14.72
N ILE A 188 -0.45 -11.32 -14.66
CA ILE A 188 -0.83 -10.61 -13.44
C ILE A 188 -2.35 -10.43 -13.37
N ILE A 189 -2.93 -10.83 -12.25
CA ILE A 189 -4.36 -10.66 -11.97
C ILE A 189 -4.51 -9.83 -10.70
N PHE A 190 -5.08 -8.63 -10.83
CA PHE A 190 -5.46 -7.84 -9.67
C PHE A 190 -6.87 -8.21 -9.22
N LYS A 191 -7.00 -8.84 -8.05
CA LYS A 191 -8.28 -8.99 -7.37
C LYS A 191 -8.53 -7.73 -6.56
N LYS A 192 -9.49 -6.92 -6.99
CA LYS A 192 -10.11 -5.92 -6.12
C LYS A 192 -10.64 -6.68 -4.91
N GLY A 193 -9.96 -6.54 -3.78
CA GLY A 193 -10.47 -7.08 -2.54
C GLY A 193 -11.82 -6.42 -2.29
N ALA A 194 -12.88 -7.23 -2.15
CA ALA A 194 -13.96 -6.84 -1.27
C ALA A 194 -13.31 -6.66 0.11
N GLN A 195 -12.98 -5.42 0.47
CA GLN A 195 -12.62 -5.15 1.85
C GLN A 195 -13.92 -5.03 2.62
N GLU A 196 -14.06 -5.81 3.68
CA GLU A 196 -14.76 -5.32 4.87
C GLU A 196 -14.32 -3.87 5.06
N GLN A 197 -15.28 -2.96 5.02
CA GLN A 197 -15.00 -1.56 5.30
C GLN A 197 -14.13 -1.51 6.57
N PRO A 198 -12.99 -0.80 6.57
CA PRO A 198 -12.16 -0.73 7.77
C PRO A 198 -13.07 -0.36 8.95
N LEU A 199 -12.91 -0.99 10.12
CA LEU A 199 -13.80 -0.81 11.28
C LEU A 199 -14.11 0.67 11.56
N TYR A 200 -13.15 1.55 11.31
CA TYR A 200 -13.32 3.01 11.37
C TYR A 200 -14.34 3.59 10.36
N ALA A 201 -14.36 3.11 9.11
CA ALA A 201 -15.36 3.47 8.09
C ALA A 201 -16.75 2.91 8.41
N GLN A 202 -16.85 1.71 8.99
CA GLN A 202 -18.12 1.15 9.48
C GLN A 202 -18.68 2.00 10.63
N LEU A 203 -17.85 2.30 11.63
CA LEU A 203 -18.20 3.17 12.76
C LEU A 203 -18.57 4.60 12.33
N LEU A 204 -17.90 5.13 11.30
CA LEU A 204 -18.25 6.42 10.70
C LEU A 204 -19.61 6.37 10.01
N GLN A 205 -19.87 5.33 9.23
CA GLN A 205 -21.12 5.17 8.50
C GLN A 205 -22.30 4.94 9.44
N GLU A 206 -22.11 4.15 10.49
CA GLU A 206 -23.07 3.95 11.57
C GLU A 206 -23.37 5.25 12.33
N ARG A 207 -22.32 6.03 12.69
CA ARG A 207 -22.50 7.37 13.27
C ARG A 207 -23.24 8.33 12.35
N PHE A 208 -22.96 8.31 11.05
CA PHE A 208 -23.64 9.15 10.07
C PHE A 208 -25.12 8.78 9.93
N ASN A 209 -25.44 7.48 9.96
CA ASN A 209 -26.82 7.01 9.89
C ASN A 209 -27.62 7.41 11.13
N LEU A 210 -27.05 7.26 12.33
CA LEU A 210 -27.68 7.70 13.59
C LEU A 210 -27.93 9.23 13.59
N LEU A 211 -26.96 10.02 13.12
CA LEU A 211 -27.09 11.47 12.98
C LEU A 211 -28.17 11.86 11.96
N ARG A 212 -28.30 11.10 10.88
CA ARG A 212 -29.33 11.32 9.86
C ARG A 212 -30.72 11.04 10.43
N GLU A 213 -30.88 9.97 11.20
CA GLU A 213 -32.14 9.66 11.89
C GLU A 213 -32.51 10.72 12.93
N GLU A 214 -31.55 11.18 13.75
CA GLU A 214 -31.76 12.29 14.69
C GLU A 214 -32.17 13.57 13.97
N MET A 215 -31.54 13.90 12.84
CA MET A 215 -31.91 15.08 12.05
C MET A 215 -33.29 14.97 11.41
N MET A 216 -33.70 13.78 10.96
CA MET A 216 -35.01 13.53 10.36
C MET A 216 -36.14 13.57 11.40
N ASN A 217 -35.85 13.17 12.65
CA ASN A 217 -36.82 13.18 13.75
C ASN A 217 -36.88 14.52 14.51
N SER A 218 -35.88 15.40 14.35
CA SER A 218 -35.89 16.72 14.98
C SER A 218 -36.62 17.77 14.13
N LYS A 219 -37.62 18.46 14.70
CA LYS A 219 -38.29 19.63 14.06
C LYS A 219 -37.59 20.96 14.34
N ASN A 220 -36.42 20.96 14.99
CA ASN A 220 -35.83 22.16 15.59
C ASN A 220 -34.48 22.54 14.93
N VAL A 221 -34.56 23.46 13.96
CA VAL A 221 -33.47 23.93 13.09
C VAL A 221 -32.17 24.37 13.80
N PRO A 222 -32.20 25.00 15.00
CA PRO A 222 -30.98 25.48 15.67
C PRO A 222 -30.09 24.35 16.24
N GLN A 223 -30.69 23.23 16.67
CA GLN A 223 -29.93 22.06 17.16
C GLN A 223 -29.20 21.36 16.01
N LEU A 224 -29.80 21.36 14.82
CA LEU A 224 -29.22 20.86 13.58
C LEU A 224 -27.89 21.55 13.24
N GLU A 225 -27.80 22.86 13.48
CA GLU A 225 -26.61 23.66 13.19
C GLU A 225 -25.45 23.39 14.16
N LYS A 226 -25.78 23.09 15.42
CA LYS A 226 -24.81 22.70 16.45
C LYS A 226 -24.28 21.28 16.22
N LEU A 227 -25.13 20.35 15.76
CA LEU A 227 -24.71 19.01 15.33
C LEU A 227 -23.86 19.07 14.05
N LYS A 228 -24.23 19.90 13.06
CA LYS A 228 -23.45 20.14 11.83
C LYS A 228 -22.01 20.58 12.13
N ARG A 229 -21.79 21.48 13.10
CA ARG A 229 -20.45 21.94 13.50
C ARG A 229 -19.61 20.86 14.20
N LYS A 230 -20.23 19.89 14.89
CA LYS A 230 -19.53 18.76 15.52
C LYS A 230 -19.07 17.73 14.49
N VAL A 231 -19.91 17.43 13.49
CA VAL A 231 -19.54 16.56 12.36
C VAL A 231 -18.38 17.17 11.57
N LEU A 232 -18.51 18.46 11.20
CA LEU A 232 -17.48 19.19 10.46
C LEU A 232 -16.10 19.16 11.16
N LYS A 233 -16.06 19.20 12.50
CA LYS A 233 -14.81 19.11 13.26
C LYS A 233 -14.22 17.70 13.32
N ALA A 234 -15.04 16.66 13.29
CA ALA A 234 -14.58 15.28 13.24
C ALA A 234 -14.05 14.88 11.84
N GLU A 235 -14.54 15.55 10.79
CA GLU A 235 -14.26 15.26 9.37
C GLU A 235 -12.96 15.90 8.84
N ILE A 236 -12.35 16.86 9.57
CA ILE A 236 -11.16 17.61 9.13
C ILE A 236 -9.88 16.75 8.98
N ARG A 237 -9.92 15.44 9.29
CA ARG A 237 -8.78 14.54 9.07
C ARG A 237 -8.77 13.81 7.73
N ILE A 238 -9.59 14.18 6.74
CA ILE A 238 -9.65 13.46 5.45
C ILE A 238 -9.75 14.40 4.22
N SER A 239 -8.76 14.27 3.32
CA SER A 239 -8.68 14.55 1.87
C SER A 239 -9.43 15.76 1.23
N PRO A 240 -8.72 16.63 0.45
CA PRO A 240 -9.29 17.79 -0.25
C PRO A 240 -10.41 17.49 -1.27
N LYS A 241 -10.54 16.26 -1.77
CA LYS A 241 -11.60 15.88 -2.73
C LYS A 241 -12.95 15.64 -2.08
N ALA A 242 -12.98 15.19 -0.83
CA ALA A 242 -14.22 15.03 -0.07
C ALA A 242 -14.88 16.41 0.16
N ILE A 243 -14.06 17.45 0.36
CA ILE A 243 -14.46 18.85 0.53
C ILE A 243 -15.17 19.38 -0.73
N LYS A 244 -14.59 19.17 -1.93
CA LYS A 244 -15.21 19.65 -3.20
C LYS A 244 -16.52 18.93 -3.55
N THR A 245 -16.63 17.63 -3.28
CA THR A 245 -17.87 16.87 -3.52
C THR A 245 -18.95 17.26 -2.50
N PHE A 246 -18.55 17.54 -1.27
CA PHE A 246 -19.43 18.08 -0.22
C PHE A 246 -19.96 19.47 -0.57
N ASP A 247 -19.12 20.38 -1.07
CA ASP A 247 -19.54 21.73 -1.49
C ASP A 247 -20.55 21.68 -2.65
N LYS A 248 -20.37 20.75 -3.60
CA LYS A 248 -21.36 20.51 -4.68
C LYS A 248 -22.69 19.98 -4.14
N LEU A 249 -22.66 19.03 -3.20
CA LEU A 249 -23.87 18.47 -2.59
C LEU A 249 -24.60 19.51 -1.72
N LYS A 250 -23.86 20.31 -0.94
CA LYS A 250 -24.35 21.43 -0.14
C LYS A 250 -25.04 22.49 -0.99
N ALA A 251 -24.43 22.89 -2.11
CA ALA A 251 -25.01 23.88 -3.03
C ALA A 251 -26.28 23.36 -3.73
N ARG A 252 -26.33 22.06 -4.05
CA ARG A 252 -27.51 21.42 -4.66
C ARG A 252 -28.67 21.33 -3.68
N LEU A 253 -28.39 20.99 -2.41
CA LEU A 253 -29.37 20.94 -1.32
C LEU A 253 -29.91 22.33 -0.97
N LEU A 254 -29.07 23.38 -0.95
CA LEU A 254 -29.52 24.77 -0.71
C LEU A 254 -30.49 25.25 -1.79
N LYS A 255 -30.20 24.96 -3.07
CA LYS A 255 -31.13 25.24 -4.17
C LYS A 255 -32.45 24.48 -4.09
N GLU A 256 -32.42 23.26 -3.55
CA GLU A 256 -33.62 22.44 -3.36
C GLU A 256 -34.49 22.93 -2.20
N ILE A 257 -33.85 23.44 -1.14
CA ILE A 257 -34.52 24.06 0.01
C ILE A 257 -35.12 25.42 -0.38
N GLU A 258 -34.44 26.23 -1.19
CA GLU A 258 -35.00 27.48 -1.75
C GLU A 258 -36.18 27.22 -2.68
N LYS A 259 -36.10 26.18 -3.53
CA LYS A 259 -37.24 25.75 -4.36
C LYS A 259 -38.43 25.26 -3.55
N LYS A 260 -38.21 24.57 -2.42
CA LYS A 260 -39.28 24.10 -1.54
C LYS A 260 -39.82 25.19 -0.59
N GLY A 261 -38.97 26.12 -0.18
CA GLY A 261 -39.33 27.27 0.65
C GLY A 261 -40.05 28.39 -0.12
N GLY A 262 -39.77 28.55 -1.42
CA GLY A 262 -40.44 29.52 -2.29
C GLY A 262 -41.91 29.19 -2.62
N VAL A 263 -42.36 27.96 -2.38
CA VAL A 263 -43.75 27.53 -2.64
C VAL A 263 -44.65 27.69 -1.40
N LEU A 264 -44.10 28.12 -0.26
CA LEU A 264 -44.86 28.39 0.98
C LEU A 264 -45.12 29.89 1.27
N GLY A 265 -44.85 30.77 0.30
CA GLY A 265 -45.01 32.23 0.45
C GLY A 265 -46.17 32.88 -0.30
N LYS A 266 -47.10 32.12 -0.91
CA LYS A 266 -48.32 32.67 -1.52
C LYS A 266 -49.51 31.70 -1.37
N LYS A 267 -50.27 31.85 -0.29
CA LYS A 267 -51.75 31.77 -0.25
C LYS A 267 -52.29 31.98 1.18
N ASN A 268 -52.86 33.16 1.37
CA ASN A 268 -54.12 33.49 2.06
C ASN A 268 -54.53 32.77 3.35
N THR A 269 -54.72 33.60 4.38
CA THR A 269 -55.92 33.65 5.25
C THR A 269 -56.06 35.12 5.67
N ASN A 270 -56.91 35.95 5.06
CA ASN A 270 -58.32 36.16 5.43
C ASN A 270 -58.63 35.87 6.90
N GLN A 271 -58.58 36.92 7.71
CA GLN A 271 -59.63 37.37 8.64
C GLN A 271 -59.55 38.89 8.74
#